data_AF-A0A149TY18-F1
#
_entry.id   AF-A0A149TY18-F1
#
_cell.length_a   1.000
_cell.length_b   1.000
_cell.length_c   1.000
_cell.angle_alpha   90.00
_cell.angle_beta   90.00
_cell.angle_gamma   90.00
#
_symmetry.space_group_name_H-M   'P 1'
#
loop_
_entity.id
_entity.type
_entity.pdbx_description
1 polymer ?
#
loop_
_entity_poly.entity_id
_entity_poly.type
_entity_poly.pdbx_seq_one_letter_code
_entity_poly.pdbx_strand_id
1 'polypeptide(L)'
;MTVLDCFRQASRRLLAQDQNSLFTGSDPFQIKMQAIISEAVLDIAQQHDWLALTSLCTLTTDGSTADFDLPDDYGRMLVKADVHSSIWSINYQECADLDEWTQLQRFMPSTVPGYWIIYGGQFHLIPTPRANENPCFWYISSNLVKDADGTLKPLFTADADTFLLDEQLLTLAMIWRWKQAEGLDYAEDMQNYEVRLSQIAAKDHGSKPIRSNRRGMNRLGIWGLRR
;
A
#
# COMPACT_ATOMS: atom_id res chain seq x y z
N MET A 1 14.00 -13.92 5.32
CA MET A 1 14.95 -14.57 4.40
C MET A 1 15.27 -13.59 3.28
N THR A 2 16.48 -13.62 2.74
CA THR A 2 16.90 -12.56 1.81
C THR A 2 16.39 -12.81 0.39
N VAL A 3 16.51 -11.83 -0.48
CA VAL A 3 16.23 -12.00 -1.92
C VAL A 3 17.13 -13.07 -2.52
N LEU A 4 18.37 -13.18 -2.05
CA LEU A 4 19.28 -14.24 -2.49
C LEU A 4 18.77 -15.63 -2.11
N ASP A 5 18.21 -15.79 -0.91
CA ASP A 5 17.61 -17.06 -0.48
C ASP A 5 16.38 -17.41 -1.34
N CYS A 6 15.55 -16.41 -1.67
CA CYS A 6 14.42 -16.58 -2.59
C CYS A 6 14.91 -17.04 -3.97
N PHE A 7 15.93 -16.37 -4.49
CA PHE A 7 16.53 -16.66 -5.78
C PHE A 7 17.15 -18.06 -5.82
N ARG A 8 17.88 -18.47 -4.77
CA ARG A 8 18.43 -19.83 -4.61
C ARG A 8 17.33 -20.88 -4.63
N GLN A 9 16.21 -20.63 -3.95
CA GLN A 9 15.09 -21.56 -3.95
C GLN A 9 14.45 -21.69 -5.33
N ALA A 10 14.31 -20.58 -6.07
CA ALA A 10 13.82 -20.60 -7.44
C ALA A 10 14.82 -21.30 -8.39
N SER A 11 16.13 -20.99 -8.30
CA SER A 11 17.17 -21.59 -9.15
C SER A 11 17.29 -23.10 -8.95
N ARG A 12 17.18 -23.57 -7.71
CA ARG A 12 17.13 -25.00 -7.38
C ARG A 12 15.97 -25.71 -8.06
N ARG A 13 14.80 -25.08 -8.12
CA ARG A 13 13.60 -25.68 -8.74
C ARG A 13 13.67 -25.66 -10.26
N LEU A 14 14.25 -24.62 -10.86
CA LEU A 14 14.26 -24.41 -12.30
C LEU A 14 15.45 -25.10 -12.99
N LEU A 15 16.65 -24.98 -12.42
CA LEU A 15 17.91 -25.40 -13.03
C LEU A 15 18.62 -26.51 -12.25
N ALA A 16 18.11 -26.90 -11.08
CA ALA A 16 18.80 -27.79 -10.14
C ALA A 16 20.23 -27.32 -9.78
N GLN A 17 20.43 -25.99 -9.78
CA GLN A 17 21.71 -25.34 -9.47
C GLN A 17 21.56 -24.30 -8.36
N ASP A 18 22.59 -24.25 -7.51
CA ASP A 18 22.71 -23.28 -6.43
C ASP A 18 23.49 -22.07 -6.92
N GLN A 19 22.81 -20.93 -7.00
CA GLN A 19 23.42 -19.66 -7.35
C GLN A 19 23.80 -18.89 -6.08
N ASN A 20 25.02 -18.38 -6.01
CA ASN A 20 25.53 -17.74 -4.79
C ASN A 20 25.43 -16.23 -4.77
N SER A 21 25.07 -15.61 -5.89
CA SER A 21 24.91 -14.17 -6.07
C SER A 21 23.78 -13.90 -7.06
N LEU A 22 22.94 -12.90 -6.79
CA LEU A 22 21.98 -12.39 -7.76
C LEU A 22 22.46 -11.05 -8.33
N PHE A 23 22.83 -10.09 -7.49
CA PHE A 23 23.16 -8.72 -7.90
C PHE A 23 24.62 -8.51 -8.31
N THR A 24 25.55 -9.31 -7.78
CA THR A 24 26.98 -9.18 -8.08
C THR A 24 27.45 -10.00 -9.27
N GLY A 25 26.64 -10.96 -9.72
CA GLY A 25 26.97 -11.81 -10.86
C GLY A 25 26.50 -11.24 -12.19
N SER A 26 27.15 -11.66 -13.27
CA SER A 26 26.93 -11.16 -14.64
C SER A 26 26.37 -12.22 -15.59
N ASP A 27 25.89 -13.35 -15.05
CA ASP A 27 25.33 -14.40 -15.89
C ASP A 27 24.01 -13.95 -16.54
N PRO A 28 23.75 -14.30 -17.82
CA PRO A 28 22.50 -13.92 -18.49
C PRO A 28 21.23 -14.32 -17.72
N PHE A 29 21.29 -15.45 -16.99
CA PHE A 29 20.20 -15.89 -16.12
C PHE A 29 19.98 -14.94 -14.95
N GLN A 30 21.04 -14.50 -14.26
CA GLN A 30 20.94 -13.57 -13.14
C GLN A 30 20.39 -12.22 -13.59
N ILE A 31 20.86 -11.69 -14.74
CA ILE A 31 20.36 -10.42 -15.31
C ILE A 31 18.86 -10.52 -15.62
N LYS A 32 18.43 -11.60 -16.29
CA LYS A 32 17.00 -11.83 -16.56
C LYS A 32 16.19 -11.90 -15.27
N MET A 33 16.72 -12.58 -14.25
CA MET A 33 16.04 -12.76 -12.98
C MET A 33 15.95 -11.45 -12.19
N GLN A 34 16.97 -10.59 -12.21
CA GLN A 34 16.90 -9.25 -11.62
C GLN A 34 15.74 -8.44 -12.23
N ALA A 35 15.60 -8.46 -13.57
CA ALA A 35 14.51 -7.76 -14.26
C ALA A 35 13.12 -8.33 -13.92
N ILE A 36 13.00 -9.67 -13.85
CA ILE A 36 11.75 -10.33 -13.45
C ILE A 36 11.36 -9.96 -12.02
N ILE A 37 12.34 -9.90 -11.10
CA ILE A 37 12.09 -9.60 -9.69
C ILE A 37 11.66 -8.14 -9.52
N SER A 38 12.33 -7.20 -10.18
CA SER A 38 11.97 -5.78 -10.07
C SER A 38 10.56 -5.52 -10.58
N GLU A 39 10.17 -6.13 -11.69
CA GLU A 39 8.80 -6.06 -12.21
C GLU A 39 7.80 -6.75 -11.27
N ALA A 40 8.13 -7.93 -10.76
CA ALA A 40 7.25 -8.68 -9.87
C ALA A 40 6.94 -7.91 -8.58
N VAL A 41 7.94 -7.30 -7.97
CA VAL A 41 7.77 -6.52 -6.74
C VAL A 41 6.83 -5.33 -6.94
N LEU A 42 6.97 -4.61 -8.05
CA LEU A 42 6.10 -3.48 -8.39
C LEU A 42 4.66 -3.95 -8.61
N ASP A 43 4.47 -5.05 -9.34
CA ASP A 43 3.12 -5.59 -9.59
C ASP A 43 2.45 -6.07 -8.30
N ILE A 44 3.18 -6.77 -7.43
CA ILE A 44 2.68 -7.23 -6.14
C ILE A 44 2.24 -6.03 -5.28
N ALA A 45 3.04 -4.96 -5.25
CA ALA A 45 2.73 -3.75 -4.50
C ALA A 45 1.51 -2.99 -5.03
N GLN A 46 1.21 -3.08 -6.32
CA GLN A 46 0.06 -2.43 -6.94
C GLN A 46 -1.25 -3.19 -6.77
N GLN A 47 -1.20 -4.52 -6.61
CA GLN A 47 -2.40 -5.37 -6.57
C GLN A 47 -3.26 -5.23 -5.31
N HIS A 48 -2.67 -4.83 -4.18
CA HIS A 48 -3.38 -4.69 -2.91
C HIS A 48 -2.82 -3.53 -2.08
N ASP A 49 -3.66 -2.97 -1.23
CA ASP A 49 -3.27 -1.95 -0.25
C ASP A 49 -2.71 -2.64 1.00
N TRP A 50 -1.45 -3.07 0.91
CA TRP A 50 -0.77 -3.84 1.96
C TRP A 50 -0.52 -3.02 3.23
N LEU A 51 -0.96 -3.52 4.38
CA LEU A 51 -0.71 -2.87 5.67
C LEU A 51 0.77 -2.71 6.00
N ALA A 52 1.62 -3.66 5.60
CA ALA A 52 3.07 -3.56 5.80
C ALA A 52 3.72 -2.38 5.07
N LEU A 53 3.07 -1.85 4.01
CA LEU A 53 3.51 -0.67 3.27
C LEU A 53 2.75 0.60 3.68
N THR A 54 1.76 0.49 4.57
CA THR A 54 0.99 1.66 5.02
C THR A 54 1.77 2.46 6.06
N SER A 55 1.88 3.76 5.81
CA SER A 55 2.54 4.73 6.68
C SER A 55 1.59 5.88 6.99
N LEU A 56 1.74 6.48 8.18
CA LEU A 56 0.98 7.66 8.58
C LEU A 56 1.80 8.92 8.28
N CYS A 57 1.26 9.81 7.45
CA CYS A 57 1.78 11.15 7.28
C CYS A 57 1.03 12.09 8.23
N THR A 58 1.75 12.99 8.90
CA THR A 58 1.17 14.08 9.70
C THR A 58 1.73 15.40 9.19
N LEU A 59 0.87 16.26 8.65
CA LEU A 59 1.25 17.57 8.18
C LEU A 59 1.34 18.54 9.36
N THR A 60 2.36 19.40 9.35
CA THR A 60 2.55 20.42 10.39
C THR A 60 2.07 21.76 9.87
N THR A 61 0.99 22.27 10.45
CA THR A 61 0.29 23.48 9.99
C THR A 61 0.66 24.70 10.82
N ASP A 62 0.99 25.82 10.17
CA ASP A 62 1.39 27.08 10.82
C ASP A 62 0.26 28.13 10.89
N GLY A 63 -0.91 27.84 10.30
CA GLY A 63 -2.03 28.76 10.21
C GLY A 63 -2.06 29.63 8.96
N SER A 64 -1.08 29.50 8.06
CA SER A 64 -0.97 30.26 6.81
C SER A 64 -0.74 29.39 5.58
N THR A 65 -0.12 28.22 5.72
CA THR A 65 0.14 27.29 4.62
C THR A 65 -1.07 26.41 4.34
N ALA A 66 -1.50 26.41 3.07
CA ALA A 66 -2.57 25.55 2.56
C ALA A 66 -2.02 24.39 1.72
N ASP A 67 -0.79 24.52 1.23
CA ASP A 67 -0.13 23.57 0.33
C ASP A 67 1.02 22.89 1.08
N PHE A 68 1.07 21.57 1.02
CA PHE A 68 2.06 20.76 1.73
C PHE A 68 2.74 19.79 0.77
N ASP A 69 4.05 19.62 0.93
CA ASP A 69 4.78 18.60 0.20
C ASP A 69 4.43 17.21 0.72
N LEU A 70 4.29 16.27 -0.22
CA LEU A 70 4.09 14.86 0.12
C LEU A 70 5.41 14.24 0.62
N PRO A 71 5.35 13.18 1.45
CA PRO A 71 6.54 12.42 1.83
C PRO A 71 7.32 11.93 0.60
N ASP A 72 8.66 11.90 0.69
CA ASP A 72 9.53 11.42 -0.39
C ASP A 72 9.21 9.97 -0.84
N ASP A 73 8.69 9.17 0.10
CA ASP A 73 8.30 7.78 -0.15
C ASP A 73 6.81 7.63 -0.49
N TYR A 74 6.08 8.71 -0.75
CA TYR A 74 4.67 8.64 -1.11
C TYR A 74 4.47 7.90 -2.44
N GLY A 75 3.79 6.75 -2.39
CA GLY A 75 3.40 6.00 -3.58
C GLY A 75 1.99 6.33 -4.03
N ARG A 76 1.00 6.11 -3.16
CA ARG A 76 -0.42 6.39 -3.43
C ARG A 76 -1.25 6.55 -2.16
N MET A 77 -2.43 7.15 -2.30
CA MET A 77 -3.46 7.12 -1.27
C MET A 77 -4.14 5.74 -1.22
N LEU A 78 -4.59 5.31 -0.03
CA LEU A 78 -5.38 4.07 0.07
C LEU A 78 -6.73 4.26 -0.61
N VAL A 79 -7.31 3.17 -1.11
CA VAL A 79 -8.68 3.17 -1.71
C VAL A 79 -9.73 3.63 -0.69
N LYS A 80 -9.47 3.42 0.61
CA LYS A 80 -10.30 3.92 1.72
C LYS A 80 -9.42 4.65 2.72
N ALA A 81 -8.97 5.83 2.34
CA ALA A 81 -8.30 6.76 3.24
C ALA A 81 -9.19 7.96 3.51
N ASP A 82 -9.19 8.41 4.75
CA ASP A 82 -9.69 9.73 5.14
C ASP A 82 -8.52 10.55 5.66
N VAL A 83 -8.67 11.88 5.58
CA VAL A 83 -7.75 12.83 6.17
C VAL A 83 -8.35 13.29 7.49
N HIS A 84 -7.68 12.93 8.57
CA HIS A 84 -8.13 13.23 9.92
C HIS A 84 -7.56 14.55 10.39
N SER A 85 -8.37 15.37 11.05
CA SER A 85 -7.89 16.51 11.80
C SER A 85 -7.50 16.06 13.23
N SER A 86 -6.48 16.69 13.81
CA SER A 86 -6.11 16.47 15.22
C SER A 86 -7.05 17.13 16.24
N ILE A 87 -7.85 18.12 15.82
CA ILE A 87 -8.70 18.94 16.69
C ILE A 87 -10.17 18.56 16.58
N TRP A 88 -10.67 18.47 15.35
CA TRP A 88 -12.04 18.13 15.02
C TRP A 88 -12.29 16.63 15.06
N SER A 89 -13.49 16.25 15.48
CA SER A 89 -13.98 14.86 15.44
C SER A 89 -14.51 14.42 14.06
N ILE A 90 -14.46 15.32 13.08
CA ILE A 90 -14.91 15.14 11.71
C ILE A 90 -13.68 15.23 10.79
N ASN A 91 -13.66 14.41 9.75
CA ASN A 91 -12.57 14.34 8.78
C ASN A 91 -12.70 15.45 7.73
N TYR A 92 -11.59 15.76 7.05
CA TYR A 92 -11.63 16.59 5.86
C TYR A 92 -12.35 15.83 4.73
N GLN A 93 -13.12 16.57 3.92
CA GLN A 93 -13.86 16.00 2.80
C GLN A 93 -12.96 15.95 1.55
N GLU A 94 -12.94 14.82 0.84
CA GLU A 94 -12.25 14.75 -0.44
C GLU A 94 -12.99 15.58 -1.49
N CYS A 95 -12.23 16.28 -2.32
CA CYS A 95 -12.76 16.93 -3.51
C CYS A 95 -12.93 15.87 -4.62
N ALA A 96 -14.12 15.77 -5.22
CA ALA A 96 -14.39 14.73 -6.22
C ALA A 96 -13.65 14.99 -7.53
N ASP A 97 -13.58 16.25 -7.97
CA ASP A 97 -13.00 16.66 -9.25
C ASP A 97 -12.16 17.95 -9.14
N LEU A 98 -11.25 18.16 -10.09
CA LEU A 98 -10.44 19.38 -10.20
C LEU A 98 -11.29 20.65 -10.44
N ASP A 99 -12.42 20.50 -11.14
CA ASP A 99 -13.35 21.61 -11.37
C ASP A 99 -14.07 22.01 -10.07
N GLU A 100 -14.45 21.03 -9.24
CA GLU A 100 -15.00 21.29 -7.90
C GLU A 100 -13.97 22.03 -7.04
N TRP A 101 -12.70 21.62 -7.09
CA TRP A 101 -11.62 22.30 -6.37
C TRP A 101 -11.49 23.77 -6.79
N THR A 102 -11.52 24.02 -8.10
CA THR A 102 -11.48 25.39 -8.65
C THR A 102 -12.70 26.22 -8.20
N GLN A 103 -13.87 25.58 -8.03
CA GLN A 103 -15.05 26.25 -7.49
C GLN A 103 -14.90 26.54 -6.00
N LEU A 104 -14.39 25.60 -5.20
CA LEU A 104 -14.13 25.77 -3.76
C LEU A 104 -13.12 26.88 -3.47
N GLN A 105 -12.12 27.06 -4.34
CA GLN A 105 -11.19 28.18 -4.25
C GLN A 105 -11.87 29.55 -4.44
N ARG A 106 -12.94 29.62 -5.25
CA ARG A 106 -13.69 30.86 -5.50
C ARG A 106 -14.74 31.12 -4.44
N PHE A 107 -15.46 30.06 -4.06
CA PHE A 107 -16.51 30.06 -3.06
C PHE A 107 -15.94 29.42 -1.80
N MET A 108 -15.29 30.24 -0.97
CA MET A 108 -14.71 29.81 0.30
C MET A 108 -15.69 28.90 1.06
N PRO A 109 -15.34 27.61 1.27
CA PRO A 109 -16.26 26.66 1.85
C PRO A 109 -16.53 26.99 3.32
N SER A 110 -17.77 26.76 3.76
CA SER A 110 -18.16 26.87 5.18
C SER A 110 -18.01 25.57 5.97
N THR A 111 -17.59 24.49 5.32
CA THR A 111 -17.43 23.18 5.95
C THR A 111 -16.17 23.16 6.83
N VAL A 112 -16.30 22.63 8.05
CA VAL A 112 -15.21 22.46 9.02
C VAL A 112 -14.93 20.95 9.16
N PRO A 113 -13.68 20.48 9.08
CA PRO A 113 -12.44 21.26 8.98
C PRO A 113 -12.14 21.81 7.58
N GLY A 114 -12.69 21.19 6.53
CA GLY A 114 -12.51 21.67 5.16
C GLY A 114 -12.54 20.56 4.12
N TYR A 115 -11.96 20.86 2.97
CA TYR A 115 -11.75 19.99 1.82
C TYR A 115 -10.27 19.76 1.58
N TRP A 116 -9.94 18.63 0.97
CA TRP A 116 -8.59 18.30 0.54
C TRP A 116 -8.55 17.76 -0.89
N ILE A 117 -7.42 17.95 -1.56
CA ILE A 117 -7.11 17.34 -2.86
C ILE A 117 -5.60 17.14 -2.99
N ILE A 118 -5.18 16.18 -3.82
CA ILE A 118 -3.79 16.00 -4.22
C ILE A 118 -3.67 16.30 -5.71
N TYR A 119 -2.85 17.27 -6.09
CA TYR A 119 -2.48 17.54 -7.48
C TYR A 119 -1.08 18.15 -7.55
N GLY A 120 -0.41 18.03 -8.70
CA GLY A 120 0.92 18.60 -8.88
C GLY A 120 2.01 18.04 -7.96
N GLY A 121 1.76 16.90 -7.30
CA GLY A 121 2.67 16.33 -6.29
C GLY A 121 2.57 16.98 -4.91
N GLN A 122 1.56 17.81 -4.67
CA GLN A 122 1.33 18.48 -3.40
C GLN A 122 -0.05 18.15 -2.83
N PHE A 123 -0.14 18.24 -1.51
CA PHE A 123 -1.36 18.06 -0.74
C PHE A 123 -1.94 19.43 -0.41
N HIS A 124 -3.16 19.68 -0.87
CA HIS A 124 -3.80 20.99 -0.75
C HIS A 124 -5.01 20.93 0.19
N LEU A 125 -5.15 21.95 1.04
CA LEU A 125 -6.20 22.08 2.05
C LEU A 125 -6.93 23.41 1.94
N ILE A 126 -8.27 23.38 1.96
CA ILE A 126 -9.11 24.57 1.98
C ILE A 126 -10.24 24.39 3.02
N PRO A 127 -10.45 25.34 3.95
CA PRO A 127 -9.63 26.52 4.20
C PRO A 127 -8.24 26.16 4.74
N THR A 128 -7.33 27.14 4.76
CA THR A 128 -6.02 27.00 5.40
C THR A 128 -6.19 26.48 6.82
N PRO A 129 -5.59 25.33 7.18
CA PRO A 129 -5.72 24.76 8.51
C PRO A 129 -5.21 25.73 9.57
N ARG A 130 -5.81 25.69 10.76
CA ARG A 130 -5.34 26.52 11.87
C ARG A 130 -3.94 26.07 12.33
N ALA A 131 -3.16 26.98 12.90
CA ALA A 131 -1.91 26.63 13.56
C ALA A 131 -2.12 25.50 14.60
N ASN A 132 -1.29 24.46 14.52
CA ASN A 132 -1.37 23.22 15.33
C ASN A 132 -2.57 22.30 15.06
N GLU A 133 -3.37 22.56 14.03
CA GLU A 133 -4.36 21.59 13.53
C GLU A 133 -3.67 20.58 12.62
N ASN A 134 -2.79 19.74 13.19
CA ASN A 134 -1.99 18.75 12.44
C ASN A 134 -2.87 17.70 11.74
N PRO A 135 -3.17 17.83 10.43
CA PRO A 135 -3.94 16.86 9.68
C PRO A 135 -3.07 15.64 9.43
N CYS A 136 -3.65 14.45 9.54
CA CYS A 136 -2.95 13.21 9.29
C CYS A 136 -3.73 12.31 8.34
N PHE A 137 -3.00 11.56 7.51
CA PHE A 137 -3.57 10.63 6.56
C PHE A 137 -2.68 9.42 6.40
N TRP A 138 -3.30 8.29 6.06
CA TRP A 138 -2.60 7.06 5.74
C TRP A 138 -2.28 7.05 4.25
N TYR A 139 -1.07 6.63 3.90
CA TYR A 139 -0.65 6.44 2.51
C TYR A 139 0.10 5.11 2.38
N ILE A 140 0.29 4.68 1.13
CA ILE A 140 1.10 3.51 0.79
C ILE A 140 2.46 4.02 0.34
N SER A 141 3.51 3.55 1.03
CA SER A 141 4.89 3.85 0.71
C SER A 141 5.31 3.18 -0.60
N SER A 142 6.14 3.87 -1.38
CA SER A 142 6.81 3.34 -2.57
C SER A 142 8.01 2.46 -2.21
N ASN A 143 8.41 2.42 -0.92
CA ASN A 143 9.51 1.59 -0.46
C ASN A 143 9.06 0.15 -0.18
N LEU A 144 9.49 -0.77 -1.04
CA LEU A 144 9.08 -2.18 -1.03
C LEU A 144 10.12 -3.11 -0.40
N VAL A 145 11.33 -2.59 -0.21
CA VAL A 145 12.52 -3.35 0.15
C VAL A 145 13.15 -2.78 1.40
N LYS A 146 13.69 -3.66 2.24
CA LYS A 146 14.49 -3.30 3.41
C LYS A 146 15.92 -3.83 3.25
N ASP A 147 16.87 -2.92 3.31
CA ASP A 147 18.31 -3.22 3.28
C ASP A 147 18.76 -3.91 4.60
N ALA A 148 19.96 -4.48 4.60
CA ALA A 148 20.59 -5.09 5.77
C ALA A 148 20.72 -4.12 6.95
N ASP A 149 20.97 -2.84 6.67
CA ASP A 149 21.03 -1.75 7.67
C ASP A 149 19.65 -1.31 8.16
N GLY A 150 18.58 -1.84 7.56
CA GLY A 150 17.19 -1.54 7.89
C GLY A 150 16.59 -0.35 7.15
N THR A 151 17.35 0.29 6.27
CA THR A 151 16.87 1.37 5.40
C THR A 151 15.85 0.85 4.38
N LEU A 152 14.74 1.58 4.23
CA LEU A 152 13.70 1.28 3.26
C LEU A 152 14.06 1.86 1.88
N LYS A 153 13.82 1.08 0.83
CA LYS A 153 14.16 1.42 -0.56
C LYS A 153 13.05 0.93 -1.51
N PRO A 154 12.90 1.53 -2.70
CA PRO A 154 11.86 1.13 -3.65
C PRO A 154 12.14 -0.20 -4.35
N LEU A 155 13.42 -0.50 -4.60
CA LEU A 155 13.85 -1.69 -5.36
C LEU A 155 15.05 -2.36 -4.70
N PHE A 156 15.25 -3.62 -5.05
CA PHE A 156 16.40 -4.41 -4.60
C PHE A 156 17.68 -3.94 -5.29
N THR A 157 18.75 -3.84 -4.51
CA THR A 157 20.08 -3.41 -4.95
C THR A 157 21.18 -4.36 -4.52
N ALA A 158 20.95 -5.14 -3.45
CA ALA A 158 21.93 -6.05 -2.89
C ALA A 158 21.31 -7.41 -2.55
N ASP A 159 22.17 -8.44 -2.51
CA ASP A 159 21.78 -9.82 -2.22
C ASP A 159 21.24 -10.01 -0.79
N ALA A 160 21.63 -9.13 0.13
CA ALA A 160 21.21 -9.13 1.52
C ALA A 160 19.86 -8.44 1.78
N ASP A 161 19.28 -7.81 0.75
CA ASP A 161 18.01 -7.12 0.88
C ASP A 161 16.87 -8.10 1.23
N THR A 162 15.86 -7.60 1.93
CA THR A 162 14.68 -8.34 2.37
C THR A 162 13.40 -7.69 1.85
N PHE A 163 12.41 -8.51 1.53
CA PHE A 163 11.12 -8.04 1.03
C PHE A 163 10.15 -7.78 2.19
N LEU A 164 9.42 -6.65 2.17
CA LEU A 164 8.52 -6.30 3.28
C LEU A 164 7.26 -7.17 3.39
N LEU A 165 6.81 -7.82 2.31
CA LEU A 165 5.53 -8.55 2.27
C LEU A 165 5.67 -10.05 2.60
N ASP A 166 5.77 -10.90 1.59
CA ASP A 166 5.98 -12.36 1.74
C ASP A 166 7.02 -12.83 0.72
N GLU A 167 8.09 -13.42 1.25
CA GLU A 167 9.20 -13.99 0.48
C GLU A 167 8.76 -15.20 -0.35
N GLN A 168 7.81 -16.01 0.16
CA GLN A 168 7.29 -17.16 -0.58
C GLN A 168 6.53 -16.71 -1.83
N LEU A 169 5.74 -15.64 -1.70
CA LEU A 169 5.02 -15.05 -2.82
C LEU A 169 5.99 -14.55 -3.89
N LEU A 170 7.10 -13.92 -3.47
CA LEU A 170 8.18 -13.50 -4.37
C LEU A 170 8.82 -14.71 -5.08
N THR A 171 9.10 -15.82 -4.39
CA THR A 171 9.66 -17.03 -5.03
C THR A 171 8.74 -17.63 -6.09
N LEU A 172 7.44 -17.68 -5.83
CA LEU A 172 6.46 -18.16 -6.80
C LEU A 172 6.39 -17.21 -8.00
N ALA A 173 6.40 -15.89 -7.75
CA ALA A 173 6.41 -14.87 -8.78
C ALA A 173 7.60 -15.02 -9.75
N MET A 174 8.78 -15.25 -9.20
CA MET A 174 10.00 -15.52 -9.97
C MET A 174 9.86 -16.74 -10.87
N ILE A 175 9.34 -17.86 -10.35
CA ILE A 175 9.26 -19.13 -11.07
C ILE A 175 8.33 -19.04 -12.28
N TRP A 176 7.10 -18.52 -12.10
CA TRP A 176 6.13 -18.50 -13.20
C TRP A 176 6.54 -17.49 -14.29
N ARG A 177 7.06 -16.31 -13.92
CA ARG A 177 7.53 -15.30 -14.88
C ARG A 177 8.73 -15.77 -15.67
N TRP A 178 9.66 -16.48 -15.02
CA TRP A 178 10.79 -17.06 -15.73
C TRP A 178 10.35 -18.12 -16.73
N LYS A 179 9.45 -19.03 -16.33
CA LYS A 179 8.87 -20.04 -17.24
C LYS A 179 8.14 -19.38 -18.42
N GLN A 180 7.39 -18.31 -18.17
CA GLN A 180 6.74 -17.54 -19.23
C GLN A 180 7.76 -16.92 -20.19
N ALA A 181 8.85 -16.32 -19.68
CA ALA A 181 9.90 -15.70 -20.49
C ALA A 181 10.65 -16.72 -21.37
N GLU A 182 10.83 -17.95 -20.90
CA GLU A 182 11.46 -19.04 -21.65
C GLU A 182 10.46 -19.84 -22.52
N GLY A 183 9.16 -19.53 -22.46
CA GLY A 183 8.12 -20.22 -23.24
C GLY A 183 7.77 -21.63 -22.75
N LEU A 184 8.04 -21.94 -21.48
CA LEU A 184 7.68 -23.20 -20.83
C LEU A 184 6.23 -23.16 -20.32
N ASP A 185 5.67 -24.31 -19.97
CA ASP A 185 4.34 -24.37 -19.34
C ASP A 185 4.38 -23.73 -17.94
N TYR A 186 3.59 -22.67 -17.77
CA TYR A 186 3.55 -21.83 -16.58
C TYR A 186 2.16 -21.77 -15.92
N ALA A 187 1.14 -22.42 -16.50
CA ALA A 187 -0.25 -22.22 -16.11
C ALA A 187 -0.52 -22.63 -14.65
N GLU A 188 0.03 -23.77 -14.21
CA GLU A 188 -0.14 -24.26 -12.84
C GLU A 188 0.62 -23.39 -11.81
N ASP A 189 1.83 -22.93 -12.15
CA ASP A 189 2.62 -22.07 -11.25
C ASP A 189 1.98 -20.68 -11.08
N MET A 190 1.39 -20.15 -12.15
CA MET A 190 0.61 -18.90 -12.10
C MET A 190 -0.61 -19.07 -11.19
N GLN A 191 -1.35 -20.17 -11.31
CA GLN A 191 -2.49 -20.45 -10.42
C GLN A 191 -2.05 -20.57 -8.95
N ASN A 192 -0.94 -21.25 -8.67
CA ASN A 192 -0.40 -21.36 -7.32
C ASN A 192 -0.01 -19.98 -6.75
N TYR A 193 0.57 -19.12 -7.58
CA TYR A 193 0.86 -17.73 -7.22
C TYR A 193 -0.41 -16.92 -6.91
N GLU A 194 -1.42 -16.96 -7.77
CA GLU A 194 -2.69 -16.24 -7.57
C GLU A 194 -3.44 -16.70 -6.32
N VAL A 195 -3.48 -18.01 -6.08
CA VAL A 195 -4.07 -18.58 -4.87
C VAL A 195 -3.32 -18.11 -3.63
N ARG A 196 -1.98 -18.10 -3.66
CA ARG A 196 -1.19 -17.61 -2.52
C ARG A 196 -1.40 -16.11 -2.29
N LEU A 197 -1.42 -15.32 -3.35
CA LEU A 197 -1.63 -13.88 -3.28
C LEU A 197 -2.99 -13.54 -2.65
N SER A 198 -4.06 -14.18 -3.13
CA SER A 198 -5.40 -13.99 -2.57
C SER A 198 -5.48 -14.39 -1.09
N GLN A 199 -4.78 -15.45 -0.67
CA GLN A 199 -4.72 -15.87 0.73
C GLN A 199 -4.01 -14.86 1.64
N ILE A 200 -2.91 -14.25 1.17
CA ILE A 200 -2.18 -13.26 1.97
C ILE A 200 -2.96 -11.96 2.01
N ALA A 201 -3.47 -11.48 0.87
CA ALA A 201 -4.32 -10.29 0.80
C ALA A 201 -5.54 -10.40 1.73
N ALA A 202 -6.18 -11.58 1.77
CA ALA A 202 -7.31 -11.83 2.66
C ALA A 202 -6.95 -11.80 4.16
N LYS A 203 -5.69 -12.13 4.52
CA LYS A 203 -5.21 -12.17 5.90
C LYS A 203 -4.67 -10.82 6.38
N ASP A 204 -4.23 -9.96 5.47
CA ASP A 204 -3.51 -8.72 5.76
C ASP A 204 -4.30 -7.79 6.69
N HIS A 205 -5.55 -7.47 6.36
CA HIS A 205 -6.41 -6.62 7.20
C HIS A 205 -6.89 -7.25 8.52
N GLY A 206 -6.44 -8.47 8.84
CA GLY A 206 -6.83 -9.19 10.04
C GLY A 206 -8.29 -9.64 10.06
N SER A 207 -8.76 -10.07 11.23
CA SER A 207 -10.13 -10.57 11.37
C SER A 207 -11.15 -9.43 11.29
N LYS A 208 -12.00 -9.44 10.26
CA LYS A 208 -13.21 -8.62 10.27
C LYS A 208 -14.12 -9.13 11.40
N PRO A 209 -14.57 -8.28 12.35
CA PRO A 209 -15.46 -8.73 13.40
C PRO A 209 -16.73 -9.28 12.73
N ILE A 210 -17.06 -10.54 13.00
CA ILE A 210 -18.32 -11.15 12.56
C ILE A 210 -19.42 -10.43 13.32
N ARG A 211 -19.94 -9.35 12.74
CA ARG A 211 -21.21 -8.76 13.17
C ARG A 211 -22.30 -9.70 12.72
N SER A 212 -22.48 -10.81 13.46
CA SER A 212 -23.72 -11.55 13.38
C SER A 212 -24.82 -10.55 13.72
N ASN A 213 -25.67 -10.24 12.75
CA ASN A 213 -26.80 -9.35 12.95
C ASN A 213 -27.78 -10.07 13.88
N ARG A 214 -27.49 -10.09 15.19
CA ARG A 214 -28.48 -10.42 16.21
C ARG A 214 -29.46 -9.25 16.20
N ARG A 215 -30.43 -9.29 15.30
CA ARG A 215 -31.74 -8.67 15.50
C ARG A 215 -32.38 -9.36 16.71
N GLY A 216 -31.85 -9.10 17.89
CA GLY A 216 -32.43 -9.45 19.16
C GLY A 216 -33.63 -8.54 19.35
N MET A 217 -34.79 -9.00 18.92
CA MET A 217 -36.09 -8.81 19.58
C MET A 217 -36.31 -7.46 20.31
N ASN A 218 -36.33 -6.33 19.60
CA ASN A 218 -37.05 -5.13 20.08
C ASN A 218 -38.55 -5.23 19.75
N ARG A 219 -39.16 -6.35 20.13
CA ARG A 219 -40.61 -6.47 20.30
C ARG A 219 -40.81 -7.00 21.70
N LEU A 220 -41.04 -6.09 22.65
CA LEU A 220 -41.94 -6.21 23.81
C LEU A 220 -41.67 -5.03 24.75
N GLY A 221 -42.66 -4.13 24.86
CA GLY A 221 -42.58 -3.01 25.81
C GLY A 221 -43.30 -1.72 25.44
N ILE A 222 -44.33 -1.74 24.58
CA ILE A 222 -45.34 -0.66 24.60
C ILE A 222 -46.16 -0.88 25.87
N TRP A 223 -45.72 -0.31 26.99
CA TRP A 223 -46.58 0.06 28.10
C TRP A 223 -46.96 1.53 27.81
N GLY A 224 -48.12 1.82 27.23
CA GLY A 224 -49.41 1.61 27.88
C GLY A 224 -49.73 2.80 28.81
N LEU A 225 -49.69 4.02 28.27
CA LEU A 225 -50.28 5.21 28.91
C LEU A 225 -51.80 4.99 29.05
N ARG A 226 -52.26 4.59 30.26
CA ARG A 226 -53.65 4.74 30.68
C ARG A 226 -53.84 4.58 32.20
N ARG A 227 -53.70 5.67 32.94
CA ARG A 227 -54.76 6.31 33.75
C ARG A 227 -54.15 7.44 34.58
#